data_AF-A0A9D2ABF2-F1
#
_entry.id   AF-A0A9D2ABF2-F1
#
_cell.length_a   1.000
_cell.length_b   1.000
_cell.length_c   1.000
_cell.angle_alpha   90.00
_cell.angle_beta   90.00
_cell.angle_gamma   90.00
#
_symmetry.space_group_name_H-M   'P 1'
#
loop_
_entity.id
_entity.type
_entity.pdbx_description
1 polymer ?
#
loop_
_entity_poly.entity_id
_entity_poly.type
_entity_poly.pdbx_seq_one_letter_code
_entity_poly.pdbx_strand_id
1 'polypeptide(L)'
;MELAVKTRRRKVIDIPEDVFRYLSIKTVAQGTNLKRYIENLLAKDVEDMQDSGVYGWVVKNEPDGLVAVDKKEQSDFEQKLGLKQK
;
A
#
# COMPACT_ATOMS: atom_id res chain seq x y z
N MET A 1 -2.35 -21.94 -11.55
CA MET A 1 -1.99 -20.93 -10.53
C MET A 1 -1.76 -21.67 -9.23
N GLU A 2 -0.51 -21.95 -8.88
CA GLU A 2 -0.20 -22.52 -7.56
C GLU A 2 -0.58 -21.49 -6.50
N LEU A 3 -1.60 -21.80 -5.71
CA LEU A 3 -1.86 -21.11 -4.47
C LEU A 3 -0.75 -21.53 -3.51
N ALA A 4 0.39 -20.83 -3.57
CA ALA A 4 1.48 -21.02 -2.63
C ALA A 4 0.90 -20.93 -1.21
N VAL A 5 0.87 -22.07 -0.52
CA VAL A 5 0.42 -22.14 0.88
C VAL A 5 1.41 -21.30 1.70
N LYS A 6 1.08 -20.03 1.93
CA LYS A 6 1.88 -19.13 2.76
C LYS A 6 2.05 -19.80 4.12
N THR A 7 3.28 -20.16 4.46
CA THR A 7 3.61 -20.76 5.75
C THR A 7 3.26 -19.77 6.86
N ARG A 8 2.39 -20.18 7.80
CA ARG A 8 1.94 -19.32 8.90
C ARG A 8 2.71 -19.66 10.17
N ARG A 9 3.27 -18.66 10.83
CA ARG A 9 3.86 -18.78 12.16
C ARG A 9 2.84 -18.30 13.20
N ARG A 10 2.61 -19.10 14.25
CA ARG A 10 1.73 -18.72 15.37
C ARG A 10 2.50 -17.88 16.38
N LYS A 11 1.89 -16.80 16.84
CA LYS A 11 2.38 -15.95 17.94
C LYS A 11 1.24 -15.70 18.91
N VAL A 12 1.55 -15.75 20.19
CA VAL A 12 0.65 -15.34 21.29
C VAL A 12 1.13 -13.96 21.72
N ILE A 13 0.21 -13.01 21.85
CA ILE A 13 0.51 -11.61 22.19
C ILE A 13 -0.43 -11.18 23.31
N ASP A 14 0.09 -10.33 24.20
CA ASP A 14 -0.72 -9.66 25.21
C ASP A 14 -1.13 -8.29 24.66
N ILE A 15 -2.42 -7.97 24.75
CA ILE A 15 -3.00 -6.72 24.28
C ILE A 15 -3.68 -6.04 25.47
N PRO A 16 -3.44 -4.73 25.71
CA PRO A 16 -4.17 -3.97 26.72
C PRO A 16 -5.70 -4.10 26.55
N GLU A 17 -6.43 -4.19 27.66
CA GLU A 17 -7.87 -4.48 27.66
C GLU A 17 -8.69 -3.41 26.92
N ASP A 18 -8.33 -2.14 27.11
CA ASP A 18 -8.92 -1.01 26.41
C ASP A 18 -8.75 -1.14 24.89
N VAL A 19 -7.53 -1.43 24.44
CA VAL A 19 -7.20 -1.65 23.02
C VAL A 19 -7.98 -2.84 22.47
N PHE A 20 -8.02 -3.95 23.21
CA PHE A 20 -8.77 -5.15 22.81
C PHE A 20 -10.26 -4.85 22.60
N ARG A 21 -10.87 -4.07 23.51
CA ARG A 21 -12.27 -3.66 23.40
C ARG A 21 -12.52 -2.81 22.16
N TYR A 22 -11.69 -1.78 21.92
CA TYR A 22 -11.84 -0.91 20.75
C TYR A 22 -11.66 -1.69 19.44
N LEU A 23 -10.65 -2.56 19.36
CA LEU A 23 -10.43 -3.40 18.18
C LEU A 23 -11.62 -4.33 17.94
N SER A 24 -12.17 -4.93 19.00
CA SER A 24 -13.34 -5.80 18.90
C SER A 24 -14.55 -5.05 18.31
N ILE A 25 -14.87 -3.86 18.83
CA ILE A 25 -15.95 -3.02 18.30
C ILE A 25 -15.72 -2.70 16.81
N LYS A 26 -14.49 -2.31 16.45
CA LYS A 26 -14.12 -2.00 15.07
C LYS A 26 -14.27 -3.20 14.14
N THR A 27 -13.91 -4.39 14.59
CA THR A 27 -14.02 -5.63 13.80
C THR A 27 -15.47 -6.00 13.51
N VAL A 28 -16.37 -5.82 14.49
CA VAL A 28 -17.81 -6.04 14.31
C VAL A 28 -18.37 -5.09 13.26
N ALA A 29 -18.01 -3.81 13.32
CA ALA A 29 -18.43 -2.83 12.32
C ALA A 29 -17.96 -3.17 10.89
N GLN A 30 -16.81 -3.84 10.76
CA GLN A 30 -16.26 -4.29 9.48
C GLN A 30 -16.71 -5.70 9.06
N GLY A 31 -17.56 -6.38 9.85
CA GLY A 31 -17.98 -7.74 9.57
C GLY A 31 -16.83 -8.75 9.56
N THR A 32 -15.83 -8.55 10.44
CA THR A 32 -14.66 -9.42 10.54
C THR A 32 -14.39 -9.87 11.97
N ASN A 33 -13.52 -10.87 12.13
CA ASN A 33 -13.07 -11.30 13.46
C ASN A 33 -11.74 -10.63 13.80
N LEU A 34 -11.48 -10.51 15.11
CA LEU A 34 -10.31 -9.82 15.64
C LEU A 34 -8.99 -10.42 15.11
N LYS A 35 -8.89 -11.75 15.03
CA LYS A 35 -7.70 -12.43 14.51
C LYS A 35 -7.38 -12.01 13.07
N ARG A 36 -8.36 -12.11 12.16
CA ARG A 36 -8.19 -11.76 10.74
C ARG A 36 -7.87 -10.28 10.59
N TYR A 37 -8.48 -9.44 11.41
CA TYR A 37 -8.19 -8.01 11.41
C TYR A 37 -6.73 -7.71 11.77
N ILE A 38 -6.21 -8.32 12.85
CA ILE A 38 -4.81 -8.18 13.26
C ILE A 38 -3.86 -8.74 12.20
N GLU A 39 -4.16 -9.92 11.64
CA GLU A 39 -3.35 -10.51 10.55
C GLU A 39 -3.27 -9.58 9.33
N ASN A 40 -4.38 -8.94 8.96
CA ASN A 40 -4.42 -8.00 7.86
C ASN A 40 -3.68 -6.70 8.18
N LEU A 41 -3.77 -6.19 9.41
CA LEU A 41 -3.01 -5.01 9.83
C LEU A 41 -1.50 -5.26 9.72
N LEU A 42 -1.03 -6.42 10.19
CA LEU A 42 0.38 -6.81 10.11
C LEU A 42 0.85 -6.99 8.66
N ALA A 43 0.02 -7.60 7.81
CA ALA A 43 0.35 -7.75 6.39
C ALA A 43 0.49 -6.40 5.70
N LYS A 44 -0.46 -5.49 5.95
CA LYS A 44 -0.46 -4.15 5.38
C LYS A 44 0.74 -3.33 5.83
N ASP A 45 1.10 -3.38 7.11
CA ASP A 45 2.27 -2.67 7.65
C ASP A 45 3.56 -3.09 6.93
N VAL A 46 3.72 -4.38 6.64
CA VAL A 46 4.87 -4.90 5.88
C VAL A 46 4.84 -4.49 4.40
N GLU A 47 3.66 -4.47 3.78
CA GLU A 47 3.49 -3.98 2.41
C GLU A 47 3.86 -2.49 2.30
N ASP A 48 3.37 -1.66 3.23
CA ASP A 48 3.66 -0.22 3.28
C ASP A 48 5.17 0.05 3.50
N MET A 49 5.86 -0.79 4.29
CA MET A 49 7.33 -0.72 4.44
C MET A 49 8.09 -1.03 3.15
N GLN A 50 7.60 -1.96 2.33
CA GLN A 50 8.25 -2.27 1.05
C GLN A 50 8.02 -1.17 0.02
N ASP A 51 6.78 -0.69 -0.10
CA ASP A 51 6.41 0.34 -1.06
C ASP A 51 7.11 1.68 -0.77
N SER A 52 7.26 2.06 0.51
CA SER A 52 8.00 3.27 0.88
C SER A 52 9.49 3.18 0.53
N GLY A 53 10.10 2.00 0.69
CA GLY A 53 11.49 1.76 0.28
C GLY A 53 11.68 1.80 -1.23
N VAL A 54 10.75 1.19 -1.98
CA VAL A 54 10.76 1.21 -3.45
C VAL A 54 10.55 2.64 -3.96
N TYR A 55 9.56 3.36 -3.44
CA TYR A 55 9.32 4.75 -3.81
C TYR A 55 10.52 5.64 -3.49
N GLY A 56 11.14 5.49 -2.31
CA GLY A 56 12.35 6.21 -1.94
C GLY A 56 13.54 5.92 -2.86
N TRP A 57 13.70 4.67 -3.31
CA TRP A 57 14.71 4.31 -4.30
C TRP A 57 14.45 4.95 -5.66
N VAL A 58 13.21 4.90 -6.17
CA VAL A 58 12.83 5.52 -7.44
C VAL A 58 13.08 7.03 -7.40
N VAL A 59 12.64 7.71 -6.34
CA VAL A 59 12.88 9.15 -6.13
C VAL A 59 14.38 9.48 -6.16
N LYS A 60 15.23 8.63 -5.58
CA LYS A 60 16.68 8.87 -5.50
C LYS A 60 17.43 8.61 -6.81
N ASN A 61 17.00 7.62 -7.59
CA ASN A 61 17.73 7.16 -8.78
C ASN A 61 17.11 7.65 -10.10
N GLU A 62 15.80 7.87 -10.13
CA GLU A 62 15.03 8.32 -11.30
C GLU A 62 14.07 9.45 -10.89
N PRO A 63 14.59 10.66 -10.63
CA PRO A 63 13.79 11.81 -10.19
C PRO A 63 12.94 12.42 -11.31
N ASP A 64 12.99 11.90 -12.53
CA ASP A 64 12.27 12.43 -13.70
C ASP A 64 10.76 12.53 -13.45
N GLY A 65 10.19 11.66 -12.61
CA GLY A 65 8.79 11.73 -12.19
C GLY A 65 8.44 12.81 -11.15
N LEU A 66 9.44 13.51 -10.60
CA LEU A 66 9.27 14.58 -9.62
C LEU A 66 9.35 15.98 -10.23
N VAL A 67 9.79 16.09 -11.49
CA VAL A 67 9.91 17.36 -12.21
C VAL A 67 8.77 17.48 -13.19
N ALA A 68 8.09 18.63 -13.19
CA ALA A 68 7.07 18.90 -14.19
C ALA A 68 7.72 18.93 -15.59
N VAL A 69 7.15 18.18 -16.53
CA VAL A 69 7.62 18.13 -17.93
C VAL A 69 7.59 19.52 -18.57
N ASP A 70 8.57 19.80 -19.42
CA ASP A 70 8.59 21.07 -20.15
C ASP A 70 7.42 21.15 -21.14
N LYS A 71 7.01 22.37 -21.52
CA LYS A 71 5.90 22.59 -22.47
C LYS A 71 6.11 21.86 -23.79
N LYS A 72 7.38 21.70 -24.22
CA LYS A 72 7.70 20.97 -25.44
C LYS A 72 7.45 19.46 -25.27
N GLU A 73 7.93 18.87 -24.17
CA GLU A 73 7.73 17.45 -23.88
C GLU A 73 6.24 17.14 -23.67
N GLN A 74 5.52 18.04 -23.01
CA GLN A 74 4.07 17.95 -22.86
C GLN A 74 3.38 17.92 -24.23
N SER A 75 3.72 18.85 -25.14
CA SER A 75 3.16 18.90 -26.49
C SER A 75 3.46 17.63 -27.29
N ASP A 76 4.69 17.12 -27.21
CA ASP A 76 5.10 15.90 -27.89
C ASP A 76 4.36 14.66 -27.35
N PHE A 77 4.11 14.61 -26.04
CA PHE A 77 3.34 13.56 -25.38
C PHE A 77 1.85 13.60 -25.73
N GLU A 78 1.23 14.79 -25.68
CA GLU A 78 -0.16 15.02 -26.09
C GLU A 78 -0.37 14.66 -27.57
N GLN A 79 0.61 14.97 -28.44
CA GLN A 79 0.58 14.60 -29.85
C GLN A 79 0.67 13.07 -30.07
N LYS A 80 1.51 12.36 -29.29
CA LYS A 80 1.57 10.89 -29.31
C LYS A 80 0.26 10.23 -28.86
N LEU A 81 -0.45 10.84 -27.92
CA LEU A 81 -1.75 10.37 -27.43
C LEU A 81 -2.93 10.77 -28.32
N GLY A 82 -2.70 11.55 -29.37
CA GLY A 82 -3.75 12.04 -30.27
C GLY A 82 -4.63 13.12 -29.65
N LEU A 83 -4.25 13.65 -28.49
CA LEU A 83 -4.91 14.75 -27.80
C LEU A 83 -4.40 16.07 -28.37
N LYS A 84 -4.82 16.41 -29.59
CA LYS A 84 -4.59 17.77 -30.08
C LYS A 84 -5.49 18.73 -29.29
N GLN A 85 -4.90 19.58 -28.45
CA GLN A 85 -5.61 20.79 -28.04
C GLN A 85 -5.88 21.62 -29.31
N LYS A 86 -7.14 22.01 -29.48
CA LYS A 86 -7.64 22.77 -30.62
C LYS A 86 -7.12 24.21 -30.61
#